data_AF-A0A9Q2SCD2-F1
#
_entry.id   AF-A0A9Q2SCD2-F1
#
_cell.length_a   1.000
_cell.length_b   1.000
_cell.length_c   1.000
_cell.angle_alpha   90.00
_cell.angle_beta   90.00
_cell.angle_gamma   90.00
#
_symmetry.space_group_name_H-M   'P 1'
#
loop_
_entity.id
_entity.type
_entity.pdbx_description
1 polymer ?
#
loop_
_entity_poly.entity_id
_entity_poly.type
_entity_poly.pdbx_seq_one_letter_code
_entity_poly.pdbx_strand_id
1 'polypeptide(L)' 'MRDFQDLIDHDAALTVSCRYCGAAEGKPCTTLDRNGDRHPLTHLAAHPKRIQRAARIARLQQFDAERAAARAEARQ' A
#
# COMPACT_ATOMS: atom_id res chain seq x y z
N MET A 1 4.66 -16.48 -6.05
CA MET A 1 3.21 -16.34 -5.94
C MET A 1 2.77 -17.27 -4.83
N ARG A 2 2.28 -16.77 -3.69
CA ARG A 2 1.84 -17.65 -2.62
C ARG A 2 0.32 -17.66 -2.40
N ASP A 3 -0.45 -16.72 -2.94
CA ASP A 3 -1.94 -16.80 -3.04
C ASP A 3 -2.56 -15.59 -3.81
N PHE A 4 -3.89 -15.53 -3.89
CA PHE A 4 -4.66 -14.39 -4.44
C PHE A 4 -4.59 -13.13 -3.58
N GLN A 5 -4.23 -13.26 -2.29
CA GLN A 5 -4.14 -12.11 -1.39
C GLN A 5 -3.00 -11.18 -1.80
N ASP A 6 -1.90 -11.74 -2.31
CA ASP A 6 -0.78 -10.98 -2.90
C ASP A 6 -1.24 -9.98 -3.99
N LEU A 7 -2.28 -10.31 -4.77
CA LEU A 7 -2.83 -9.44 -5.82
C LEU A 7 -3.68 -8.31 -5.24
N ILE A 8 -4.52 -8.62 -4.24
CA ILE A 8 -5.37 -7.63 -3.56
C ILE A 8 -4.51 -6.62 -2.80
N ASP A 9 -3.50 -7.11 -2.08
CA ASP A 9 -2.54 -6.30 -1.34
C ASP A 9 -1.74 -5.36 -2.27
N HIS A 10 -1.53 -5.79 -3.51
CA HIS A 10 -0.86 -5.00 -4.53
C HIS A 10 -1.71 -3.81 -5.01
N ASP A 11 -2.98 -4.04 -5.37
CA ASP A 11 -3.90 -2.97 -5.77
C ASP A 11 -4.06 -1.95 -4.63
N ALA A 12 -4.21 -2.43 -3.40
CA ALA A 12 -4.24 -1.58 -2.22
C ALA A 12 -2.95 -0.77 -2.06
N ALA A 13 -1.78 -1.35 -2.36
CA ALA A 13 -0.51 -0.66 -2.29
C ALA A 13 -0.37 0.49 -3.29
N LEU A 14 -1.00 0.40 -4.47
CA LEU A 14 -0.97 1.46 -5.47
C LEU A 14 -1.69 2.74 -5.01
N THR A 15 -2.61 2.64 -4.04
CA THR A 15 -3.33 3.80 -3.47
C THR A 15 -2.46 4.70 -2.60
N VAL A 16 -1.25 4.27 -2.22
CA VAL A 16 -0.35 5.04 -1.34
C VAL A 16 0.99 5.28 -2.02
N SER A 17 1.63 6.42 -1.79
CA SER A 17 2.98 6.68 -2.30
C SER A 17 4.05 5.71 -1.73
N CYS A 18 5.04 5.35 -2.55
CA CYS A 18 6.16 4.49 -2.14
C CYS A 18 7.33 5.32 -1.62
N ARG A 19 7.62 5.26 -0.31
CA ARG A 19 8.78 5.96 0.28
C ARG A 19 10.14 5.38 -0.08
N TYR A 20 10.20 4.13 -0.56
CA TYR A 20 11.46 3.48 -0.89
C TYR A 20 12.02 3.97 -2.24
N CYS A 21 11.19 3.97 -3.29
CA CYS A 21 11.61 4.41 -4.62
C CYS A 21 11.08 5.79 -5.04
N GLY A 22 10.19 6.40 -4.26
CA GLY A 22 9.58 7.69 -4.56
C GLY A 22 8.38 7.62 -5.51
N ALA A 23 7.93 6.43 -5.92
CA ALA A 23 6.80 6.29 -6.83
C ALA A 23 5.51 6.88 -6.24
N ALA A 24 4.82 7.69 -7.05
CA ALA A 24 3.56 8.31 -6.71
C ALA A 24 2.41 7.29 -6.62
N GLU A 25 1.27 7.74 -6.09
CA GLU A 25 0.02 6.99 -6.08
C GLU A 25 -0.42 6.66 -7.52
N GLY A 26 -0.95 5.46 -7.71
CA GLY A 26 -1.34 4.93 -9.02
C GLY A 26 -0.20 4.60 -9.98
N LYS A 27 1.07 4.90 -9.64
CA LYS A 27 2.24 4.56 -10.46
C LYS A 27 2.95 3.31 -9.96
N PRO A 28 3.47 2.45 -10.85
CA PRO A 28 4.25 1.29 -10.45
C PRO A 28 5.56 1.74 -9.77
N CYS A 29 6.02 0.93 -8.84
CA CYS A 29 7.35 1.10 -8.25
C CYS A 29 8.45 0.84 -9.29
N THR A 30 9.57 1.56 -9.15
CA THR A 30 10.76 1.36 -9.99
C THR A 30 11.88 0.65 -9.23
N THR A 31 12.62 -0.23 -9.89
CA THR A 31 13.88 -0.79 -9.41
C THR A 31 15.06 -0.18 -10.15
N LEU A 32 16.23 -0.12 -9.51
CA LEU A 32 17.49 0.18 -10.18
C LEU A 32 17.98 -1.08 -10.90
N ASP A 33 18.52 -0.92 -12.10
CA ASP A 33 19.29 -1.96 -12.77
C ASP A 33 20.78 -1.92 -12.37
N ARG A 34 21.60 -2.75 -13.03
CA ARG A 34 23.05 -2.80 -12.80
C ARG A 34 23.79 -1.56 -13.30
N ASN A 35 23.21 -0.83 -14.24
CA ASN A 35 23.79 0.37 -14.85
C ASN A 35 23.41 1.65 -14.09
N GLY A 36 22.47 1.55 -13.14
CA GLY A 36 21.95 2.66 -12.35
C GLY A 36 20.67 3.27 -12.90
N ASP A 37 20.13 2.74 -14.00
CA ASP A 37 18.88 3.21 -14.59
C ASP A 37 17.67 2.62 -13.84
N ARG A 38 16.61 3.43 -13.74
CA ARG A 38 15.38 3.04 -13.04
C ARG A 38 14.35 2.52 -14.02
N HIS A 39 13.86 1.30 -13.77
CA HIS A 39 12.85 0.65 -14.59
C HIS A 39 11.62 0.27 -13.76
N PRO A 40 10.41 0.33 -14.32
CA PRO A 40 9.20 -0.09 -13.62
C PRO A 40 9.24 -1.60 -13.31
N LEU A 41 8.73 -1.97 -12.14
CA LEU A 41 8.51 -3.37 -11.79
C LEU A 41 7.32 -3.90 -12.62
N THR A 42 7.58 -4.91 -13.45
CA THR A 42 6.61 -5.48 -14.40
C THR A 42 5.72 -6.55 -13.79
N HIS A 43 6.24 -7.40 -12.90
CA HIS A 43 5.47 -8.52 -12.33
C HIS A 43 4.85 -8.21 -10.97
N LEU A 44 5.48 -7.33 -10.19
CA LEU A 44 5.01 -6.87 -8.88
C LEU A 44 5.19 -5.36 -8.80
N ALA A 45 4.23 -4.61 -9.35
CA ALA A 45 4.29 -3.15 -9.48
C ALA A 45 4.35 -2.36 -8.14
N ALA A 46 4.56 -3.03 -6.99
CA ALA A 46 4.75 -2.40 -5.69
C ALA A 46 5.86 -3.11 -4.91
N HIS A 47 6.73 -2.33 -4.25
CA HIS A 47 7.68 -2.87 -3.29
C HIS A 47 6.98 -3.41 -2.03
N PRO A 48 7.53 -4.44 -1.36
CA PRO A 48 6.97 -4.97 -0.10
C PRO A 48 6.75 -3.91 0.98
N LYS A 49 7.65 -2.92 1.09
CA LYS A 49 7.51 -1.81 2.05
C LYS A 49 6.30 -0.91 1.75
N ARG A 50 5.90 -0.79 0.48
CA ARG A 50 4.70 -0.04 0.07
C ARG A 50 3.44 -0.79 0.49
N ILE A 51 3.41 -2.11 0.27
CA ILE A 51 2.32 -3.00 0.69
C ILE A 51 2.12 -2.93 2.21
N GLN A 52 3.19 -3.09 2.99
CA GLN A 52 3.14 -2.98 4.45
C GLN A 52 2.63 -1.61 4.91
N ARG A 53 2.97 -0.53 4.19
CA ARG A 53 2.47 0.81 4.49
C ARG A 53 0.97 0.92 4.23
N ALA A 54 0.47 0.39 3.12
CA ALA A 54 -0.95 0.38 2.80
C ALA A 54 -1.73 -0.40 3.86
N ALA A 55 -1.27 -1.61 4.23
CA ALA A 55 -1.87 -2.41 5.29
C ALA A 55 -1.91 -1.67 6.64
N ARG A 56 -0.84 -0.95 6.99
CA ARG A 56 -0.81 -0.13 8.20
C ARG A 56 -1.83 1.00 8.17
N ILE A 57 -1.98 1.69 7.04
CA ILE A 57 -2.96 2.78 6.88
C ILE A 57 -4.39 2.23 7.00
N ALA A 58 -4.68 1.12 6.31
CA ALA A 58 -5.99 0.46 6.39
C ALA A 58 -6.34 0.08 7.83
N ARG A 59 -5.39 -0.48 8.58
CA ARG A 59 -5.60 -0.83 10.00
C ARG A 59 -5.87 0.39 10.87
N LEU A 60 -5.18 1.52 10.64
CA LEU A 60 -5.43 2.75 11.38
C LEU A 60 -6.82 3.33 11.06
N GLN A 61 -7.21 3.33 9.78
CA GLN A 61 -8.54 3.76 9.36
C GLN A 61 -9.65 2.91 10.00
N GLN A 62 -9.44 1.59 10.13
CA GLN A 62 -10.37 0.71 10.83
C GLN A 62 -10.52 1.13 12.31
N PHE A 63 -9.42 1.34 13.03
CA PHE A 63 -9.51 1.77 14.42
C PHE A 63 -10.19 3.13 14.58
N ASP A 64 -9.94 4.07 13.67
CA ASP A 64 -10.61 5.37 13.71
C ASP A 64 -12.12 5.25 13.44
N ALA A 65 -12.53 4.35 12.53
CA ALA A 65 -13.93 4.05 12.27
C ALA A 65 -14.63 3.39 13.47
N GLU A 66 -13.99 2.41 14.12
CA GLU A 66 -14.49 1.77 15.34
C GLU A 66 -14.66 2.78 16.48
N ARG A 67 -13.68 3.66 16.67
CA ARG A 67 -13.76 4.75 17.66
C ARG A 67 -14.87 5.75 17.33
N ALA A 68 -15.11 6.04 16.06
CA ALA A 68 -16.21 6.91 15.65
C ALA A 68 -17.58 6.26 15.90
N ALA A 69 -17.72 4.97 15.61
CA ALA A 69 -18.94 4.20 15.87
C ALA A 69 -19.27 4.16 17.37
N ALA A 70 -18.30 3.82 18.23
CA ALA A 70 -18.50 3.80 19.68
C ALA A 70 -18.93 5.17 20.25
N ARG A 71 -18.40 6.27 19.69
CA ARG A 71 -18.82 7.63 20.05
C ARG A 71 -20.24 7.96 19.59
N ALA A 72 -20.67 7.42 18.45
CA ALA A 72 -22.01 7.62 17.92
C ALA A 72 -23.06 6.82 18.70
N GLU A 73 -22.72 5.61 19.16
CA GLU A 73 -23.55 4.79 20.05
C GLU A 73 -23.70 5.44 21.43
N ALA A 74 -22.62 5.95 22.01
CA ALA A 74 -22.67 6.62 23.32
C ALA A 74 -23.42 7.97 23.34
N ARG A 75 -23.81 8.49 22.16
CA ARG A 75 -24.61 9.71 22.01
C ARG A 75 -26.11 9.45 21.80
N GLN A 76 -26.49 8.19 21.57
CA GLN A 76 -27.88 7.74 21.48
C GLN A 76 -28.39 7.36 22.87
#